data_AF-A0A8T5XWX2-F1
#
_entry.id   AF-A0A8T5XWX2-F1
#
_cell.length_a   1.000
_cell.length_b   1.000
_cell.length_c   1.000
_cell.angle_alpha   90.00
_cell.angle_beta   90.00
_cell.angle_gamma   90.00
#
_symmetry.space_group_name_H-M   'P 1'
#
loop_
_entity.id
_entity.type
_entity.pdbx_description
1 polymer ?
#
loop_
_entity_poly.entity_id
_entity_poly.type
_entity_poly.pdbx_seq_one_letter_code
_entity_poly.pdbx_strand_id
1 'polypeptide(L)' 'MVVILVVITTLIVISVRKGVSGLKLMLLGINITLFGGIIAVDPNSNLGGVEYIIALTGLIISIIGLEKHN' A
#
# COMPACT_ATOMS: atom_id res chain seq x y z
N MET A 1 -5.44 16.74 -7.57
CA MET A 1 -4.24 16.30 -6.82
C MET A 1 -4.31 14.85 -6.36
N VAL A 2 -5.40 14.41 -5.70
CA VAL A 2 -5.55 13.04 -5.15
C VAL A 2 -5.46 11.95 -6.22
N VAL A 3 -6.06 12.15 -7.39
CA VAL A 3 -6.03 11.18 -8.50
C VAL A 3 -4.60 10.88 -8.97
N ILE A 4 -3.75 11.91 -9.04
CA ILE A 4 -2.34 11.76 -9.45
C ILE A 4 -1.58 10.93 -8.41
N LEU A 5 -1.86 11.15 -7.12
CA LEU A 5 -1.23 10.41 -6.03
C LEU A 5 -1.56 8.92 -6.10
N VAL A 6 -2.83 8.58 -6.33
CA VAL A 6 -3.31 7.20 -6.47
C VAL A 6 -2.72 6.53 -7.72
N VAL A 7 -2.61 7.25 -8.83
CA VAL A 7 -1.99 6.73 -10.05
C VAL A 7 -0.51 6.44 -9.84
N ILE A 8 0.21 7.35 -9.18
CA ILE A 8 1.65 7.17 -8.88
C ILE A 8 1.87 5.98 -7.95
N THR A 9 1.08 5.84 -6.88
CA THR A 9 1.21 4.68 -5.97
C THR A 9 0.89 3.39 -6.69
N THR A 10 -0.15 3.35 -7.52
CA THR A 10 -0.52 2.16 -8.29
C THR A 10 0.55 1.80 -9.33
N LEU A 11 1.15 2.78 -10.00
CA LEU A 11 2.25 2.57 -10.96
C LEU A 11 3.51 2.04 -10.27
N ILE A 12 3.88 2.57 -9.11
CA ILE A 12 5.00 2.07 -8.32
C ILE A 12 4.75 0.61 -7.94
N VAL A 13 3.54 0.28 -7.49
CA VAL A 13 3.14 -1.09 -7.14
C VAL A 13 3.27 -2.03 -8.33
N ILE A 14 2.81 -1.63 -9.51
CA ILE A 14 2.90 -2.46 -10.72
C ILE A 14 4.37 -2.63 -11.16
N SER A 15 5.16 -1.57 -11.07
CA SER A 15 6.58 -1.58 -11.47
C SER A 15 7.44 -2.46 -10.55
N VAL A 16 7.19 -2.41 -9.24
CA VAL A 16 7.89 -3.21 -8.21
C VAL A 16 7.63 -4.73 -8.38
N ARG A 17 6.51 -5.14 -8.98
CA ARG A 17 6.19 -6.57 -9.19
C ARG A 17 7.16 -7.29 -10.14
N LYS A 18 7.85 -6.60 -11.04
CA LYS A 18 8.59 -7.21 -12.17
C LYS A 18 9.91 -7.92 -11.83
N GLY A 19 10.41 -7.84 -10.60
CA GLY A 19 11.66 -8.53 -10.22
C GLY A 19 11.86 -8.77 -8.72
N VAL A 20 10.90 -8.36 -7.88
CA VAL A 20 11.04 -8.45 -6.42
C VAL A 20 10.48 -9.78 -5.90
N SER A 21 11.19 -10.42 -4.98
CA SER A 21 10.75 -11.63 -4.26
C SER A 21 9.37 -11.41 -3.63
N GLY A 22 8.49 -12.42 -3.70
CA GLY A 22 7.13 -12.35 -3.12
C GLY A 22 7.12 -11.94 -1.65
N LEU A 23 8.06 -12.46 -0.85
CA LEU A 23 8.20 -12.11 0.57
C LEU A 23 8.51 -10.62 0.79
N LYS A 24 9.42 -10.04 -0.01
CA LYS A 24 9.72 -8.60 0.04
C LYS A 24 8.50 -7.76 -0.35
N LEU A 25 7.73 -8.22 -1.33
CA LEU A 25 6.49 -7.56 -1.76
C LEU A 25 5.41 -7.62 -0.66
N MET A 26 5.31 -8.76 0.02
CA MET A 26 4.39 -8.98 1.13
C MET A 26 4.70 -8.04 2.30
N LEU A 27 5.98 -7.93 2.69
CA LEU A 27 6.46 -7.03 3.74
C LEU A 27 6.28 -5.55 3.38
N LEU A 28 6.43 -5.19 2.10
CA LEU A 28 6.15 -3.84 1.62
C LEU A 28 4.67 -3.50 1.78
N GLY A 29 3.78 -4.41 1.36
CA GLY A 29 2.34 -4.24 1.53
C GLY A 29 1.95 -4.05 3.00
N ILE A 30 2.47 -4.91 3.90
CA ILE A 30 2.22 -4.80 5.35
C ILE A 30 2.67 -3.45 5.91
N ASN A 31 3.86 -2.96 5.53
CA ASN A 31 4.35 -1.65 5.96
C ASN A 31 3.41 -0.51 5.50
N ILE A 32 2.93 -0.57 4.25
CA ILE A 32 2.01 0.44 3.71
C ILE A 32 0.65 0.37 4.43
N THR A 33 0.14 -0.82 4.72
CA THR A 33 -1.11 -1.01 5.48
C THR A 33 -1.00 -0.41 6.86
N LEU A 34 0.09 -0.70 7.58
CA LEU A 34 0.34 -0.16 8.92
C LEU A 34 0.50 1.35 8.88
N PHE A 35 1.24 1.88 7.91
CA PHE A 35 1.42 3.32 7.74
C PHE A 35 0.08 4.03 7.50
N GLY A 36 -0.72 3.55 6.54
CA GLY A 36 -2.06 4.10 6.28
C GLY A 36 -3.00 3.94 7.48
N GLY A 37 -2.94 2.81 8.18
CA GLY A 37 -3.75 2.52 9.35
C GLY A 37 -3.42 3.40 10.56
N ILE A 38 -2.14 3.66 10.83
CA ILE A 38 -1.73 4.55 11.94
C ILE A 38 -2.23 5.98 11.68
N ILE A 39 -2.08 6.46 10.45
CA ILE A 39 -2.56 7.80 10.07
C ILE A 39 -4.10 7.86 10.19
N ALA A 40 -4.81 6.80 9.75
CA ALA A 40 -6.28 6.74 9.84
C ALA A 40 -6.82 6.73 11.29
N VAL A 41 -6.01 6.30 12.26
CA VAL A 41 -6.40 6.23 13.68
C VAL A 41 -5.99 7.50 14.44
N ASP A 42 -5.03 8.27 13.94
CA ASP A 42 -4.61 9.52 14.58
C ASP A 42 -5.61 10.66 14.28
N PRO A 43 -6.33 11.18 15.31
CA PRO A 43 -7.31 12.24 15.12
C PRO A 43 -6.71 13.58 14.66
N ASN A 44 -5.39 13.77 14.79
CA ASN A 44 -4.71 14.97 14.27
C ASN A 44 -4.27 14.83 12.81
N SER A 45 -4.26 13.60 12.28
CA SER A 45 -3.81 13.30 10.92
C SER A 45 -5.02 12.97 10.04
N ASN A 46 -5.72 14.01 9.59
CA ASN A 46 -6.88 13.87 8.72
C ASN A 46 -6.56 14.32 7.28
N LEU A 47 -6.26 13.36 6.41
CA LEU A 47 -6.14 13.46 4.97
C LEU A 47 -7.49 13.28 4.24
N GLY A 48 -8.62 13.35 4.95
CA GLY A 48 -9.96 13.37 4.34
C GLY A 48 -10.36 12.03 3.72
N GLY A 49 -9.94 10.92 4.31
CA GLY A 49 -10.30 9.56 3.88
C GLY A 49 -9.28 8.87 2.97
N VAL A 50 -8.20 9.57 2.58
CA VAL A 50 -7.10 9.00 1.79
C VAL A 50 -6.30 7.98 2.60
N GLU A 51 -6.28 8.07 3.93
CA GLU A 51 -5.56 7.14 4.82
C GLU A 51 -6.08 5.71 4.64
N TYR A 52 -7.40 5.55 4.55
CA TYR A 52 -8.04 4.25 4.32
C TYR A 52 -7.69 3.68 2.93
N ILE A 53 -7.54 4.53 1.92
CA ILE A 53 -7.13 4.10 0.56
C ILE A 53 -5.69 3.61 0.60
N ILE A 54 -4.80 4.30 1.34
CA ILE A 54 -3.41 3.85 1.53
C ILE A 54 -3.38 2.51 2.26
N ALA A 55 -4.15 2.36 3.34
CA ALA A 55 -4.23 1.11 4.10
C ALA A 55 -4.72 -0.06 3.23
N LEU A 56 -5.78 0.18 2.44
CA LEU A 56 -6.33 -0.82 1.52
C LEU A 56 -5.35 -1.19 0.40
N THR A 57 -4.64 -0.21 -0.16
CA THR A 57 -3.63 -0.44 -1.20
C THR A 57 -2.48 -1.29 -0.66
N GLY A 58 -2.01 -0.99 0.56
CA GLY A 58 -1.03 -1.81 1.28
C GLY A 58 -1.48 -3.27 1.43
N LEU A 59 -2.74 -3.48 1.79
CA LEU A 59 -3.30 -4.81 1.98
C LEU A 59 -3.33 -5.61 0.68
N ILE A 60 -3.77 -4.98 -0.42
CA ILE A 60 -3.77 -5.59 -1.75
C ILE A 60 -2.36 -6.01 -2.18
N ILE A 61 -1.35 -5.14 -1.96
CA ILE A 61 0.05 -5.46 -2.23
C ILE A 61 0.52 -6.66 -1.40
N SER A 62 0.12 -6.71 -0.12
CA SER A 62 0.50 -7.81 0.77
C SER A 62 -0.05 -9.15 0.28
N ILE A 63 -1.34 -9.20 -0.09
CA ILE A 63 -1.99 -10.39 -0.64
C ILE A 63 -1.30 -10.86 -1.92
N ILE A 64 -0.94 -9.93 -2.80
CA ILE A 64 -0.26 -10.26 -4.07
C ILE A 64 1.17 -10.74 -3.83
N GLY A 65 1.83 -10.20 -2.80
CA GLY A 65 3.13 -10.71 -2.35
C GLY A 65 3.05 -12.12 -1.79
N LEU A 66 1.97 -12.42 -1.05
CA LEU A 66 1.68 -13.75 -0.53
C LEU A 66 1.43 -14.76 -1.66
N GLU A 67 0.59 -14.41 -2.64
CA GLU A 67 0.35 -15.25 -3.83
C GLU A 67 1.61 -15.50 -4.66
N LYS A 68 2.55 -14.53 -4.69
CA LYS A 68 3.83 -14.69 -5.40
C LYS A 68 4.86 -15.51 -4.61
N HIS A 69 4.69 -15.63 -3.30
CA HIS A 69 5.61 -16.36 -2.43
C HIS A 69 5.24 -17.85 -2.32
N ASN A 70 3.94 -18.16 -2.33
CA ASN A 70 3.41 -19.53 -2.41
C ASN A 70 3.57 -20.12 -3.81
#